data_AF-A0A1W1ZLG9-F1
#
_entry.id   AF-A0A1W1ZLG9-F1
#
_cell.length_a   1.000
_cell.length_b   1.000
_cell.length_c   1.000
_cell.angle_alpha   90.00
_cell.angle_beta   90.00
_cell.angle_gamma   90.00
#
_symmetry.space_group_name_H-M   'P 1'
#
loop_
_entity.id
_entity.type
_entity.pdbx_description
1 polymer ?
#
loop_
_entity_poly.entity_id
_entity_poly.type
_entity_poly.pdbx_seq_one_letter_code
_entity_poly.pdbx_strand_id
1 'polypeptide(L)' 'MGVGIKIRRLREERKMSQDELADLLGIAQTSISNIQYRKQQNNTRLSFNG' A
#
# COMPACT_ATOMS: atom_id res chain seq x y z
N MET A 1 -7.88 3.91 -9.95
CA MET A 1 -6.71 3.49 -9.14
C MET A 1 -6.44 4.52 -8.06
N GLY A 2 -6.39 4.09 -6.79
CA GLY A 2 -6.03 4.97 -5.67
C GLY A 2 -4.54 5.33 -5.65
N VAL A 3 -4.17 6.42 -4.97
CA VAL A 3 -2.78 6.90 -4.85
C VAL A 3 -1.86 5.82 -4.27
N GLY A 4 -2.30 5.07 -3.26
CA GLY A 4 -1.53 3.97 -2.66
C GLY A 4 -1.12 2.88 -3.66
N ILE A 5 -2.02 2.52 -4.58
CA ILE A 5 -1.75 1.53 -5.64
C ILE A 5 -0.67 2.04 -6.60
N LYS A 6 -0.72 3.34 -6.96
CA LYS A 6 0.29 3.95 -7.83
C LYS A 6 1.67 4.00 -7.18
N ILE A 7 1.73 4.35 -5.90
CA ILE A 7 2.98 4.36 -5.12
C ILE A 7 3.58 2.96 -5.05
N ARG A 8 2.75 1.94 -4.75
CA ARG A 8 3.19 0.54 -4.73
C ARG A 8 3.78 0.11 -6.08
N ARG A 9 3.08 0.40 -7.17
CA ARG A 9 3.52 0.04 -8.52
C ARG A 9 4.86 0.67 -8.87
N LEU A 10 5.01 1.98 -8.65
CA LEU A 10 6.28 2.68 -8.94
C LEU A 10 7.44 2.15 -8.09
N ARG A 11 7.18 1.79 -6.84
CA ARG A 11 8.17 1.17 -5.94
C ARG A 11 8.64 -0.19 -6.50
N GLU A 12 7.70 -1.04 -6.91
CA GLU A 12 7.98 -2.37 -7.47
C GLU A 12 8.69 -2.29 -8.84
N GLU A 13 8.29 -1.35 -9.71
CA GLU A 13 8.98 -1.06 -10.98
C GLU A 13 10.44 -0.64 -10.78
N ARG A 14 10.74 -0.01 -9.64
CA ARG A 14 12.11 0.37 -9.24
C ARG A 14 12.82 -0.70 -8.42
N LYS A 15 12.24 -1.90 -8.26
CA LYS A 15 12.77 -3.01 -7.44
C LYS A 15 13.10 -2.60 -5.99
N MET A 16 12.36 -1.65 -5.45
CA MET A 16 12.57 -1.10 -4.11
C MET A 16 11.65 -1.80 -3.11
N SER A 17 12.11 -2.09 -1.90
CA SER A 17 11.31 -2.57 -0.76
C SER A 17 10.51 -1.45 -0.10
N GLN A 18 9.58 -1.79 0.79
CA GLN A 18 8.86 -0.75 1.54
C GLN A 18 9.76 -0.06 2.57
N ASP A 19 10.71 -0.79 3.15
CA ASP A 19 11.70 -0.25 4.10
C ASP A 19 12.61 0.78 3.40
N GLU A 20 13.17 0.43 2.24
CA GLU A 20 14.00 1.37 1.46
C GLU A 20 13.23 2.63 1.06
N LEU A 21 11.95 2.50 0.68
CA LEU A 21 11.10 3.66 0.39
C LEU A 21 10.83 4.50 1.64
N ALA A 22 10.66 3.85 2.79
CA ALA A 22 10.41 4.52 4.06
C ALA A 22 11.64 5.30 4.52
N ASP A 23 12.82 4.69 4.42
CA ASP A 23 14.11 5.31 4.71
C ASP A 23 14.38 6.52 3.82
N LEU A 24 14.12 6.41 2.51
CA LEU A 24 14.22 7.52 1.54
C LEU A 24 13.32 8.71 1.87
N LEU A 25 12.16 8.44 2.47
CA LEU A 25 11.17 9.46 2.82
C LEU A 25 11.30 9.94 4.28
N GLY A 26 12.18 9.34 5.07
CA GLY A 26 12.35 9.65 6.49
C GLY A 26 11.10 9.35 7.33
N ILE A 27 10.31 8.35 6.94
CA ILE A 27 9.08 7.95 7.65
C ILE A 27 9.12 6.48 8.04
N ALA A 28 8.25 6.07 8.96
CA ALA A 28 8.14 4.65 9.32
C ALA A 28 7.56 3.82 8.16
N GLN A 29 8.07 2.60 7.94
CA GLN A 29 7.54 1.67 6.94
C GLN A 29 6.04 1.38 7.14
N THR A 30 5.56 1.37 8.39
CA THR A 30 4.12 1.22 8.70
C THR A 30 3.27 2.30 8.05
N SER A 31 3.81 3.51 7.87
CA SER A 31 3.16 4.61 7.14
C SER A 31 3.05 4.30 5.65
N ILE A 32 4.08 3.71 5.04
CA ILE A 32 4.06 3.25 3.65
C ILE A 32 3.00 2.16 3.46
N SER A 33 2.98 1.16 4.35
CA SER A 33 1.97 0.09 4.34
C SER A 33 0.56 0.68 4.45
N ASN A 34 0.34 1.57 5.41
CA ASN A 34 -0.94 2.26 5.56
C ASN A 34 -1.32 3.05 4.30
N ILE A 35 -0.41 3.78 3.65
CA ILE A 35 -0.71 4.52 2.42
C ILE A 35 -1.08 3.57 1.26
N GLN A 36 -0.37 2.45 1.13
CA GLN A 36 -0.57 1.49 0.04
C GLN A 36 -1.82 0.63 0.22
N TYR A 37 -2.23 0.34 1.47
CA TYR A 37 -3.32 -0.58 1.79
C TYR A 37 -4.55 0.08 2.45
N ARG A 38 -4.46 1.32 2.98
CA ARG A 38 -5.66 2.11 3.41
C ARG A 38 -6.45 2.56 2.20
N LYS A 39 -7.31 1.64 1.75
CA LYS A 39 -8.59 1.81 1.03
C LYS A 39 -9.07 0.48 0.41
N GLN A 40 -8.46 -0.65 0.77
CA GLN A 40 -8.97 -1.98 0.40
C GLN A 40 -10.04 -2.53 1.37
N GLN A 41 -10.67 -1.69 2.21
CA GLN A 41 -11.78 -2.11 3.08
C GLN A 41 -13.18 -1.73 2.54
N ASN A 42 -13.27 -1.25 1.30
CA ASN A 42 -14.56 -1.05 0.64
C ASN A 42 -14.60 -1.90 -0.64
N ASN A 43 -15.39 -2.98 -0.56
CA ASN A 43 -15.78 -3.94 -1.62
C ASN A 43 -15.04 -5.31 -1.67
N THR A 44 -15.10 -6.12 -0.60
CA THR A 44 -15.18 -7.61 -0.68
C THR A 44 -15.53 -8.25 0.69
N ARG A 45 -16.67 -7.89 1.28
CA ARG A 45 -17.34 -8.73 2.31
C ARG A 45 -18.85 -8.81 2.04
N LEU A 46 -19.21 -9.07 0.78
CA LEU A 46 -20.54 -9.60 0.46
C LEU A 46 -20.44 -11.12 0.36
N SER A 47 -21.33 -11.76 1.11
CA SER A 47 -21.71 -13.18 1.07
C SER A 47 -20.79 -14.18 1.79
N PHE A 48 -21.01 -14.32 3.11
CA PHE A 48 -21.23 -15.66 3.65
C PHE A 48 -22.70 -15.72 4.09
N ASN A 49 -23.49 -16.45 3.32
CA ASN A 49 -24.83 -16.90 3.66
C ASN A 49 -24.70 -17.93 4.78
N GLY A 50 -25.40 -17.72 5.88
CA GLY A 50 -25.62 -18.66 6.97
C GLY A 50 -26.95 -18.32 7.61
#